data_AF-A0A923CW98-F1
#
_entry.id   AF-A0A923CW98-F1
#
_cell.length_a   1.000
_cell.length_b   1.000
_cell.length_c   1.000
_cell.angle_alpha   90.00
_cell.angle_beta   90.00
_cell.angle_gamma   90.00
#
_symmetry.space_group_name_H-M   'P 1'
#
loop_
_entity.id
_entity.type
_entity.pdbx_description
1 polymer ?
#
loop_
_entity_poly.entity_id
_entity_poly.type
_entity_poly.pdbx_seq_one_letter_code
_entity_poly.pdbx_strand_id
1 'polypeptide(L)'
;SGSLALLWSLVPDTPASQMAAFVSSTASDYPSGAPDGFDPFYGNGRIDVKAAYDKMISDLPVQLPVAVAATPADGYLTTLSWTPADGSTVFYAYGCAGGREYVTASTSAQLFLEHGGANTVYVKAFAGDRWSNPTPATIVVNAEYALDPPGSTRLEGVSRYATAAQVSRAAFPGGAPAVVLASGQNWPDALGAAALAGAVKGPLLLTTPGSLSLEARDEIVRLKPTRVFVVGGTAALSSAALATVDSLSEADAVTRVSGADRFATAAKVADTLKAELGSVPGATAYVSSGENYPDALAGAALAAASGRPILLVRRSAVPAATRSALTRLGIRDTVVLGGTSAVSSGVYGSLPSPERVAGADRYATARAVADHGVSRSVLAYTHLGISTGSNFPDALAAGAYMGARGGPLVLVPSSVDAPLRAWLNAKGPSVADQTVFGGPGAVPYALENEIRSALRP
;
A
#
# COMPACT_ATOMS: atom_id res chain seq x y z
N SER A 1 -18.21 -25.24 23.99
CA SER A 1 -18.77 -23.89 24.23
C SER A 1 -17.80 -23.00 25.02
N GLY A 2 -16.51 -22.95 24.65
CA GLY A 2 -15.51 -22.06 25.29
C GLY A 2 -14.65 -21.31 24.26
N SER A 3 -14.17 -22.01 23.23
CA SER A 3 -13.45 -21.43 22.08
C SER A 3 -14.32 -20.46 21.24
N LEU A 4 -15.60 -20.78 21.07
CA LEU A 4 -16.59 -19.90 20.42
C LEU A 4 -16.86 -18.62 21.23
N ALA A 5 -16.88 -18.72 22.56
CA ALA A 5 -17.04 -17.55 23.44
C ALA A 5 -15.80 -16.67 23.44
N LEU A 6 -14.59 -17.24 23.30
CA LEU A 6 -13.34 -16.49 23.17
C LEU A 6 -13.28 -15.71 21.84
N LEU A 7 -13.60 -16.37 20.72
CA LEU A 7 -13.74 -15.72 19.39
C LEU A 7 -14.82 -14.62 19.39
N TRP A 8 -15.98 -14.88 20.01
CA TRP A 8 -17.04 -13.88 20.18
C TRP A 8 -16.64 -12.71 21.10
N SER A 9 -15.86 -12.97 22.16
CA SER A 9 -15.46 -11.94 23.13
C SER A 9 -14.33 -11.03 22.62
N LEU A 10 -13.51 -11.53 21.70
CA LEU A 10 -12.34 -10.81 21.21
C LEU A 10 -12.70 -9.74 20.17
N VAL A 11 -13.80 -9.89 19.42
CA VAL A 11 -14.15 -8.94 18.35
C VAL A 11 -15.65 -8.97 17.96
N PRO A 12 -16.53 -8.41 18.82
CA PRO A 12 -17.97 -8.29 18.49
C PRO A 12 -18.25 -7.40 17.26
N ASP A 13 -17.27 -6.59 16.82
CA ASP A 13 -17.45 -5.59 15.77
C ASP A 13 -16.56 -5.74 14.53
N THR A 14 -15.66 -6.74 14.41
CA THR A 14 -14.76 -6.72 13.23
C THR A 14 -15.39 -7.17 11.91
N PRO A 15 -15.04 -6.51 10.79
CA PRO A 15 -15.46 -6.93 9.45
C PRO A 15 -14.93 -8.34 9.10
N ALA A 16 -15.65 -9.05 8.21
CA ALA A 16 -15.27 -10.39 7.72
C ALA A 16 -13.84 -10.45 7.15
N SER A 17 -13.36 -9.37 6.53
CA SER A 17 -11.99 -9.25 6.04
C SER A 17 -10.93 -9.23 7.14
N GLN A 18 -11.25 -8.66 8.32
CA GLN A 18 -10.38 -8.74 9.50
C GLN A 18 -10.44 -10.13 10.14
N MET A 19 -11.61 -10.76 10.17
CA MET A 19 -11.75 -12.15 10.62
C MET A 19 -10.93 -13.12 9.78
N ALA A 20 -10.97 -12.99 8.45
CA ALA A 20 -10.16 -13.81 7.54
C ALA A 20 -8.64 -13.63 7.77
N ALA A 21 -8.21 -12.44 8.17
CA ALA A 21 -6.83 -12.19 8.60
C ALA A 21 -6.49 -12.82 9.96
N PHE A 22 -7.43 -12.85 10.91
CA PHE A 22 -7.29 -13.58 12.19
C PHE A 22 -7.27 -15.11 12.00
N VAL A 23 -8.01 -15.63 11.02
CA VAL A 23 -8.09 -17.07 10.73
C VAL A 23 -6.91 -17.56 9.87
N SER A 24 -6.27 -16.67 9.11
CA SER A 24 -5.07 -16.97 8.29
C SER A 24 -3.74 -16.61 8.96
N SER A 25 -3.75 -15.85 10.06
CA SER A 25 -2.59 -15.67 10.93
C SER A 25 -2.57 -16.77 11.98
N THR A 26 -1.57 -17.65 11.90
CA THR A 26 -1.41 -18.72 12.88
C THR A 26 -0.96 -18.14 14.21
N ALA A 27 -1.67 -18.53 15.28
CA ALA A 27 -1.35 -18.36 16.70
C ALA A 27 -1.36 -16.91 17.23
N SER A 28 -2.47 -16.50 17.84
CA SER A 28 -2.43 -15.52 18.92
C SER A 28 -1.93 -16.20 20.19
N ASP A 29 -0.84 -15.68 20.77
CA ASP A 29 -0.39 -16.09 22.09
C ASP A 29 -1.42 -15.71 23.16
N TYR A 30 -1.51 -16.59 24.16
CA TYR A 30 -2.26 -16.41 25.40
C TYR A 30 -1.82 -15.11 26.10
N PRO A 31 -2.72 -14.35 26.78
CA PRO A 31 -2.34 -13.13 27.48
C PRO A 31 -1.26 -13.39 28.55
N SER A 32 -0.30 -12.48 28.66
CA SER A 32 0.89 -12.55 29.53
C SER A 32 0.61 -12.49 31.06
N GLY A 33 -0.63 -12.75 31.48
CA GLY A 33 -1.08 -12.67 32.88
C GLY A 33 -1.80 -13.91 33.40
N ALA A 34 -1.77 -15.03 32.68
CA ALA A 34 -2.37 -16.28 33.14
C ALA A 34 -1.52 -16.88 34.29
N PRO A 35 -2.09 -17.17 35.48
CA PRO A 35 -1.33 -17.52 36.68
C PRO A 35 -0.50 -18.82 36.62
N ASP A 36 -0.67 -19.67 35.62
CA ASP A 36 -0.03 -20.98 35.57
C ASP A 36 0.26 -21.51 34.16
N GLY A 37 -0.04 -20.76 33.09
CA GLY A 37 0.33 -21.15 31.71
C GLY A 37 -0.13 -22.56 31.29
N PHE A 38 -1.13 -23.13 31.99
CA PHE A 38 -1.51 -24.52 31.83
C PHE A 38 -3.03 -24.66 31.92
N ASP A 39 -3.67 -25.04 30.82
CA ASP A 39 -5.05 -25.53 30.82
C ASP A 39 -5.02 -27.06 30.65
N PRO A 40 -5.46 -27.85 31.65
CA PRO A 40 -5.51 -29.31 31.56
C PRO A 40 -6.51 -29.84 30.53
N PHE A 41 -7.35 -29.00 29.91
CA PHE A 41 -8.24 -29.39 28.80
C PHE A 41 -7.65 -29.20 27.40
N TYR A 42 -6.71 -28.26 27.21
CA TYR A 42 -6.23 -27.85 25.87
C TYR A 42 -4.71 -27.73 25.78
N GLY A 43 -3.98 -28.62 26.45
CA GLY A 43 -2.53 -28.59 26.56
C GLY A 43 -1.82 -28.17 25.27
N ASN A 44 -0.88 -27.23 25.38
CA ASN A 44 0.01 -26.71 24.32
C ASN A 44 -0.50 -26.96 22.89
N GLY A 45 -1.59 -26.31 22.50
CA GLY A 45 -2.32 -26.67 21.28
C GLY A 45 -2.76 -25.46 20.48
N ARG A 46 -2.24 -25.35 19.25
CA ARG A 46 -2.77 -24.48 18.20
C ARG A 46 -4.30 -24.66 18.11
N ILE A 47 -5.05 -23.58 18.23
CA ILE A 47 -6.47 -23.59 17.87
C ILE A 47 -6.54 -23.78 16.36
N ASP A 48 -7.17 -24.86 15.89
CA ASP A 48 -7.57 -25.00 14.49
C ASP A 48 -8.77 -24.09 14.23
N VAL A 49 -8.47 -22.81 14.01
CA VAL A 49 -9.47 -21.75 13.77
C VAL A 49 -10.31 -22.09 12.53
N LYS A 50 -9.73 -22.79 11.55
CA LYS A 50 -10.44 -23.22 10.35
C LYS A 50 -11.48 -24.28 10.67
N ALA A 51 -11.13 -25.33 11.42
CA ALA A 51 -12.10 -26.34 11.84
C ALA A 51 -13.21 -25.76 12.75
N ALA A 52 -12.88 -24.79 13.59
CA ALA A 52 -13.85 -24.08 14.42
C ALA A 52 -14.81 -23.22 13.56
N TYR A 53 -14.29 -22.56 12.52
CA TYR A 53 -15.08 -21.79 11.56
C TYR A 53 -15.98 -22.68 10.70
N ASP A 54 -15.44 -23.78 10.15
CA ASP A 54 -16.19 -24.71 9.29
C ASP A 54 -17.37 -25.36 10.03
N LYS A 55 -17.21 -25.65 11.33
CA LYS A 55 -18.30 -26.13 12.19
C LYS A 55 -19.31 -25.04 12.55
N MET A 56 -18.87 -23.79 12.67
CA MET A 56 -19.77 -22.67 12.95
C MET A 56 -20.74 -22.45 11.79
N ILE A 57 -20.24 -22.43 10.55
CA ILE A 57 -21.07 -22.18 9.35
C ILE A 57 -22.12 -23.27 9.06
N SER A 58 -21.92 -24.51 9.53
CA SER A 58 -22.89 -25.60 9.32
C SER A 58 -24.15 -25.47 10.17
N ASP A 59 -24.09 -24.71 11.27
CA ASP A 59 -25.16 -24.64 12.27
C ASP A 59 -25.98 -23.34 12.16
N LEU A 60 -25.68 -22.50 11.17
CA LEU A 60 -26.27 -21.17 11.00
C LEU A 60 -27.59 -21.23 10.22
N PRO A 61 -28.64 -20.49 10.63
CA PRO A 61 -29.92 -20.47 9.93
C PRO A 61 -29.76 -19.98 8.49
N VAL A 62 -30.47 -20.63 7.56
CA VAL A 62 -30.44 -20.31 6.12
C VAL A 62 -31.40 -19.17 5.84
N GLN A 63 -30.89 -18.11 5.23
CA GLN A 63 -31.68 -16.95 4.78
C GLN A 63 -32.08 -17.13 3.31
N LEU A 64 -33.34 -16.81 2.99
CA LEU A 64 -33.88 -16.90 1.63
C LEU A 64 -33.30 -15.80 0.72
N PRO A 65 -33.16 -16.06 -0.59
CA PRO A 65 -32.63 -15.09 -1.54
C PRO A 65 -33.57 -13.88 -1.69
N VAL A 66 -32.98 -12.69 -1.83
CA VAL A 66 -33.71 -11.46 -2.19
C VAL A 66 -34.03 -11.41 -3.68
N ALA A 67 -35.11 -10.77 -4.08
CA ALA A 67 -35.31 -10.48 -5.51
C ALA A 67 -34.27 -9.43 -5.94
N VAL A 68 -33.40 -9.78 -6.89
CA VAL A 68 -32.35 -8.88 -7.38
C VAL A 68 -32.65 -8.45 -8.82
N ALA A 69 -32.39 -7.20 -9.13
CA ALA A 69 -32.50 -6.61 -10.45
C ALA A 69 -31.21 -5.84 -10.78
N ALA A 70 -30.89 -5.74 -12.07
CA ALA A 70 -29.83 -4.89 -12.57
C ALA A 70 -30.39 -3.96 -13.64
N THR A 71 -30.00 -2.69 -13.59
CA THR A 71 -30.14 -1.80 -14.74
C THR A 71 -28.97 -2.09 -15.70
N PRO A 72 -29.21 -2.15 -17.03
CA PRO A 72 -28.16 -2.40 -18.02
C PRO A 72 -26.93 -1.52 -17.76
N ALA A 73 -25.75 -2.12 -17.86
CA ALA A 73 -24.50 -1.41 -17.68
C ALA A 73 -24.26 -0.46 -18.86
N ASP A 74 -24.02 0.81 -18.57
CA ASP A 74 -23.37 1.72 -19.52
C ASP A 74 -21.88 1.78 -19.13
N GLY A 75 -21.02 1.24 -19.99
CA GLY A 75 -19.62 0.97 -19.66
C GLY A 75 -19.46 -0.13 -18.59
N TYR A 76 -18.62 0.13 -17.58
CA TYR A 76 -18.22 -0.87 -16.58
C TYR A 76 -19.12 -0.92 -15.34
N LEU A 77 -20.04 0.03 -15.16
CA LEU A 77 -20.85 0.15 -13.94
C LEU A 77 -22.28 -0.32 -14.20
N THR A 78 -22.77 -1.22 -13.36
CA THR A 78 -24.17 -1.62 -13.31
C THR A 78 -24.79 -1.21 -11.99
N THR A 79 -26.02 -0.70 -12.06
CA THR A 79 -26.81 -0.41 -10.85
C THR A 79 -27.60 -1.65 -10.48
N LEU A 80 -27.28 -2.21 -9.32
CA LEU A 80 -28.04 -3.30 -8.71
C LEU A 80 -29.08 -2.71 -7.77
N SER A 81 -30.26 -3.32 -7.76
CA SER A 81 -31.30 -3.07 -6.77
C SER A 81 -31.90 -4.38 -6.31
N TRP A 82 -32.37 -4.42 -5.07
CA TRP A 82 -33.00 -5.62 -4.53
C TRP A 82 -34.07 -5.29 -3.50
N THR A 83 -35.03 -6.19 -3.38
CA THR A 83 -36.09 -6.10 -2.37
C THR A 83 -35.64 -6.83 -1.11
N PRO A 84 -35.61 -6.19 0.07
CA PRO A 84 -35.28 -6.87 1.33
C PRO A 84 -36.10 -8.14 1.55
N ALA A 85 -35.47 -9.16 2.14
CA ALA A 85 -36.22 -10.21 2.82
C ALA A 85 -36.88 -9.60 4.07
N ASP A 86 -38.00 -10.18 4.49
CA ASP A 86 -38.85 -9.67 5.56
C ASP A 86 -38.09 -9.29 6.86
N GLY A 87 -38.33 -8.06 7.32
CA GLY A 87 -38.21 -7.54 8.70
C GLY A 87 -36.88 -7.61 9.46
N SER A 88 -35.95 -8.48 9.09
CA SER A 88 -34.79 -8.87 9.90
C SER A 88 -33.44 -8.55 9.26
N THR A 89 -33.43 -8.16 7.98
CA THR A 89 -32.22 -7.87 7.21
C THR A 89 -31.56 -6.55 7.64
N VAL A 90 -30.27 -6.59 7.98
CA VAL A 90 -29.50 -5.42 8.45
C VAL A 90 -28.47 -4.96 7.42
N PHE A 91 -27.92 -5.87 6.61
CA PHE A 91 -26.97 -5.53 5.54
C PHE A 91 -26.94 -6.60 4.44
N TYR A 92 -26.28 -6.28 3.34
CA TYR A 92 -26.17 -7.09 2.14
C TYR A 92 -24.72 -7.24 1.71
N ALA A 93 -24.36 -8.41 1.17
CA ALA A 93 -23.13 -8.57 0.41
C ALA A 93 -23.47 -8.77 -1.07
N TYR A 94 -22.69 -8.16 -1.96
CA TYR A 94 -22.95 -8.21 -3.40
C TYR A 94 -21.64 -8.25 -4.20
N GLY A 95 -21.67 -8.83 -5.39
CA GLY A 95 -20.47 -8.94 -6.22
C GLY A 95 -20.72 -9.67 -7.52
N CYS A 96 -19.65 -9.84 -8.30
CA CYS A 96 -19.61 -10.74 -9.44
C CYS A 96 -18.92 -12.05 -9.03
N ALA A 97 -19.37 -13.19 -9.56
CA ALA A 97 -18.74 -14.48 -9.32
C ALA A 97 -17.24 -14.44 -9.68
N GLY A 98 -16.38 -14.89 -8.77
CA GLY A 98 -14.92 -14.83 -8.93
C GLY A 98 -14.30 -13.43 -8.76
N GLY A 99 -15.12 -12.39 -8.59
CA GLY A 99 -14.69 -11.03 -8.31
C GLY A 99 -14.70 -10.68 -6.82
N ARG A 100 -14.50 -9.39 -6.52
CA ARG A 100 -14.60 -8.85 -5.16
C ARG A 100 -16.04 -8.84 -4.67
N GLU A 101 -16.22 -9.20 -3.40
CA GLU A 101 -17.48 -9.03 -2.67
C GLU A 101 -17.46 -7.69 -1.93
N TYR A 102 -18.57 -6.95 -2.01
CA TYR A 102 -18.80 -5.67 -1.37
C TYR A 102 -19.93 -5.80 -0.35
N VAL A 103 -19.98 -4.91 0.64
CA VAL A 103 -21.01 -4.89 1.68
C VAL A 103 -21.69 -3.53 1.73
N THR A 104 -23.01 -3.51 1.88
CA THR A 104 -23.82 -2.28 2.01
C THR A 104 -25.03 -2.50 2.92
N ALA A 105 -25.50 -1.44 3.56
CA ALA A 105 -26.80 -1.44 4.26
C ALA A 105 -27.96 -0.98 3.36
N SER A 106 -27.65 -0.43 2.18
CA SER A 106 -28.65 0.03 1.21
C SER A 106 -29.24 -1.13 0.41
N THR A 107 -30.42 -0.92 -0.17
CA THR A 107 -31.08 -1.88 -1.08
C THR A 107 -30.73 -1.66 -2.55
N SER A 108 -29.70 -0.86 -2.80
CA SER A 108 -29.10 -0.65 -4.11
C SER A 108 -27.61 -0.38 -3.98
N ALA A 109 -26.87 -0.72 -5.03
CA ALA A 109 -25.45 -0.43 -5.11
C ALA A 109 -24.95 -0.37 -6.55
N GLN A 110 -23.84 0.34 -6.75
CA GLN A 110 -23.07 0.25 -7.99
C GLN A 110 -22.14 -0.97 -7.91
N LEU A 111 -22.15 -1.78 -8.97
CA LEU A 111 -21.20 -2.87 -9.16
C LEU A 111 -20.36 -2.61 -10.41
N PHE A 112 -19.05 -2.80 -10.29
CA PHE A 112 -18.13 -2.74 -11.40
C PHE A 112 -17.97 -4.13 -12.03
N LEU A 113 -18.15 -4.24 -13.34
CA LEU A 113 -18.06 -5.48 -14.09
C LEU A 113 -16.66 -5.65 -14.66
N GLU A 114 -16.06 -6.81 -14.38
CA GLU A 114 -14.64 -7.09 -14.60
C GLU A 114 -14.30 -7.54 -16.03
N HIS A 115 -15.29 -8.03 -16.78
CA HIS A 115 -15.11 -8.41 -18.19
C HIS A 115 -16.38 -8.20 -19.04
N GLY A 116 -16.19 -8.10 -20.35
CA GLY A 116 -17.27 -8.03 -21.33
C GLY A 116 -18.06 -9.34 -21.40
N GLY A 117 -19.31 -9.26 -21.86
CA GLY A 117 -20.21 -10.42 -21.95
C GLY A 117 -20.91 -10.75 -20.63
N ALA A 118 -21.19 -12.04 -20.42
CA ALA A 118 -22.06 -12.52 -19.35
C ALA A 118 -21.37 -12.54 -17.99
N ASN A 119 -21.82 -11.69 -17.07
CA ASN A 119 -21.35 -11.61 -15.69
C ASN A 119 -22.41 -12.21 -14.74
N THR A 120 -22.04 -13.21 -13.95
CA THR A 120 -22.93 -13.74 -12.89
C THR A 120 -22.81 -12.86 -11.65
N VAL A 121 -23.82 -12.03 -11.44
CA VAL A 121 -23.91 -11.12 -10.30
C VAL A 121 -24.73 -11.76 -9.20
N TYR A 122 -24.34 -11.53 -7.95
CA TYR A 122 -25.08 -12.03 -6.79
C TYR A 122 -25.32 -10.96 -5.73
N VAL A 123 -26.39 -11.14 -4.96
CA VAL A 123 -26.68 -10.43 -3.71
C VAL A 123 -27.07 -11.44 -2.63
N LYS A 124 -26.50 -11.27 -1.45
CA LYS A 124 -26.76 -12.04 -0.23
C LYS A 124 -27.35 -11.09 0.82
N ALA A 125 -28.44 -11.48 1.46
CA ALA A 125 -29.03 -10.73 2.56
C ALA A 125 -28.64 -11.35 3.89
N PHE A 126 -28.26 -10.52 4.86
CA PHE A 126 -27.90 -10.95 6.20
C PHE A 126 -28.86 -10.35 7.22
N ALA A 127 -29.36 -11.18 8.13
CA ALA A 127 -30.17 -10.73 9.25
C ALA A 127 -29.31 -9.94 10.26
N GLY A 128 -29.91 -9.47 11.35
CA GLY A 128 -29.18 -8.85 12.47
C GLY A 128 -28.08 -9.73 13.09
N ASP A 129 -28.04 -11.03 12.78
CA ASP A 129 -26.86 -11.85 12.97
C ASP A 129 -25.93 -11.78 11.74
N ARG A 130 -24.66 -11.38 11.96
CA ARG A 130 -23.64 -11.33 10.88
C ARG A 130 -23.19 -12.71 10.38
N TRP A 131 -23.85 -13.76 10.86
CA TRP A 131 -23.34 -15.13 10.82
C TRP A 131 -24.30 -16.06 10.07
N SER A 132 -25.54 -15.69 9.76
CA SER A 132 -26.43 -16.53 8.95
C SER A 132 -25.79 -16.99 7.63
N ASN A 133 -26.22 -18.14 7.11
CA ASN A 133 -25.76 -18.67 5.82
C ASN A 133 -26.73 -18.22 4.70
N PRO A 134 -26.45 -17.13 3.97
CA PRO A 134 -27.37 -16.63 2.96
C PRO A 134 -27.29 -17.44 1.69
N THR A 135 -28.44 -17.85 1.17
CA THR A 135 -28.52 -18.32 -0.22
C THR A 135 -28.46 -17.10 -1.14
N PRO A 136 -27.46 -16.99 -2.05
CA PRO A 136 -27.35 -15.83 -2.93
C PRO A 136 -28.50 -15.79 -3.94
N ALA A 137 -29.06 -14.62 -4.14
CA ALA A 137 -29.83 -14.31 -5.33
C ALA A 137 -28.88 -13.98 -6.47
N THR A 138 -29.04 -14.62 -7.63
CA THR A 138 -28.13 -14.45 -8.77
C THR A 138 -28.88 -14.01 -10.02
N ILE A 139 -28.28 -13.09 -10.78
CA ILE A 139 -28.70 -12.73 -12.14
C ILE A 139 -27.50 -12.70 -13.07
N VAL A 140 -27.75 -12.85 -14.37
CA VAL A 140 -26.72 -12.63 -15.40
C VAL A 140 -26.89 -11.22 -15.95
N VAL A 141 -25.83 -10.43 -15.86
CA VAL A 141 -25.74 -9.09 -16.45
C VAL A 141 -24.79 -9.18 -17.64
N ASN A 142 -25.26 -8.82 -18.83
CA ASN A 142 -24.39 -8.75 -20.01
C ASN A 142 -23.81 -7.34 -20.12
N ALA A 143 -22.49 -7.24 -20.19
CA ALA A 143 -21.77 -5.98 -20.40
C ALA A 143 -21.27 -5.89 -21.85
N GLU A 144 -21.55 -4.79 -22.53
CA GLU A 144 -21.07 -4.53 -23.89
C GLU A 144 -20.05 -3.40 -23.86
N TYR A 145 -18.76 -3.76 -23.74
CA TYR A 145 -17.66 -2.82 -23.90
C TYR A 145 -16.51 -3.43 -24.71
N ALA A 146 -15.74 -2.57 -25.36
CA ALA A 146 -14.76 -2.96 -26.37
C ALA A 146 -13.51 -3.63 -25.78
N LEU A 147 -13.13 -3.30 -24.55
CA LEU A 147 -11.94 -3.81 -23.87
C LEU A 147 -12.23 -4.04 -22.39
N ASP A 148 -11.70 -5.13 -21.85
CA ASP A 148 -11.74 -5.37 -20.41
C ASP A 148 -10.93 -4.29 -19.64
N PRO A 149 -11.43 -3.86 -18.47
CA PRO A 149 -10.70 -2.95 -17.60
C PRO A 149 -9.40 -3.62 -17.11
N PRO A 150 -8.33 -2.85 -16.85
CA PRO A 150 -7.10 -3.41 -16.29
C PRO A 150 -7.39 -4.18 -15.01
N GLY A 151 -6.70 -5.30 -14.81
CA GLY A 151 -6.78 -6.06 -13.57
C GLY A 151 -6.38 -5.17 -12.38
N SER A 152 -7.04 -5.35 -11.24
CA SER A 152 -6.78 -4.55 -10.04
C SER A 152 -6.43 -5.43 -8.85
N THR A 153 -5.27 -5.16 -8.25
CA THR A 153 -4.87 -5.75 -6.96
C THR A 153 -4.87 -4.67 -5.91
N ARG A 154 -5.37 -4.95 -4.70
CA ARG A 154 -5.27 -4.04 -3.57
C ARG A 154 -4.39 -4.63 -2.48
N LEU A 155 -3.37 -3.88 -2.07
CA LEU A 155 -2.49 -4.21 -0.97
C LEU A 155 -2.81 -3.24 0.18
N GLU A 156 -3.53 -3.76 1.19
CA GLU A 156 -4.08 -2.97 2.28
C GLU A 156 -4.01 -3.72 3.61
N GLY A 157 -3.93 -2.98 4.71
CA GLY A 157 -4.15 -3.53 6.04
C GLY A 157 -4.97 -2.58 6.90
N VAL A 158 -5.34 -3.05 8.09
CA VAL A 158 -6.10 -2.27 9.09
C VAL A 158 -5.33 -1.04 9.60
N SER A 159 -4.02 -1.04 9.39
CA SER A 159 -3.09 0.02 9.77
C SER A 159 -2.07 0.22 8.66
N ARG A 160 -1.38 1.37 8.66
CA ARG A 160 -0.25 1.62 7.76
C ARG A 160 0.88 0.58 7.88
N TYR A 161 1.03 -0.02 9.05
CA TYR A 161 2.03 -1.06 9.31
C TYR A 161 1.59 -2.38 8.68
N ALA A 162 0.30 -2.71 8.81
CA ALA A 162 -0.30 -3.86 8.13
C ALA A 162 -0.30 -3.70 6.61
N THR A 163 -0.56 -2.51 6.06
CA THR A 163 -0.39 -2.25 4.62
C THR A 163 1.05 -2.51 4.18
N ALA A 164 2.04 -1.97 4.89
CA ALA A 164 3.46 -2.21 4.57
C ALA A 164 3.82 -3.71 4.63
N ALA A 165 3.26 -4.45 5.58
CA ALA A 165 3.42 -5.90 5.66
C ALA A 165 2.80 -6.64 4.47
N GLN A 166 1.62 -6.24 3.99
CA GLN A 166 1.02 -6.83 2.79
C GLN A 166 1.83 -6.52 1.53
N VAL A 167 2.36 -5.30 1.41
CA VAL A 167 3.28 -4.94 0.32
C VAL A 167 4.55 -5.81 0.37
N SER A 168 5.10 -6.04 1.56
CA SER A 168 6.23 -6.95 1.77
C SER A 168 5.92 -8.38 1.36
N ARG A 169 4.77 -8.94 1.74
CA ARG A 169 4.35 -10.31 1.36
C ARG A 169 4.18 -10.46 -0.15
N ALA A 170 3.59 -9.46 -0.81
CA ALA A 170 3.41 -9.47 -2.25
C ALA A 170 4.76 -9.39 -2.99
N ALA A 171 5.71 -8.57 -2.50
CA ALA A 171 7.01 -8.38 -3.13
C ALA A 171 8.00 -9.53 -2.87
N PHE A 172 7.96 -10.10 -1.67
CA PHE A 172 8.96 -11.03 -1.13
C PHE A 172 8.30 -12.26 -0.50
N PRO A 173 7.58 -13.10 -1.29
CA PRO A 173 6.90 -14.28 -0.77
C PRO A 173 7.88 -15.33 -0.22
N GLY A 174 9.09 -15.41 -0.79
CA GLY A 174 10.14 -16.37 -0.40
C GLY A 174 11.20 -15.85 0.58
N GLY A 175 11.03 -14.63 1.12
CA GLY A 175 12.03 -13.95 1.94
C GLY A 175 12.74 -12.80 1.21
N ALA A 176 13.55 -12.04 1.95
CA ALA A 176 14.29 -10.89 1.40
C ALA A 176 15.73 -10.84 1.93
N PRO A 177 16.72 -10.49 1.10
CA PRO A 177 18.12 -10.39 1.54
C PRO A 177 18.34 -9.27 2.57
N ALA A 178 17.51 -8.23 2.53
CA ALA A 178 17.57 -7.10 3.44
C ALA A 178 16.18 -6.55 3.74
N VAL A 179 16.06 -5.82 4.84
CA VAL A 179 14.87 -5.02 5.20
C VAL A 179 15.29 -3.59 5.45
N VAL A 180 14.49 -2.63 4.95
CA VAL A 180 14.58 -1.23 5.35
C VAL A 180 13.40 -0.92 6.27
N LEU A 181 13.67 -0.42 7.47
CA LEU A 181 12.69 -0.09 8.48
C LEU A 181 12.68 1.41 8.71
N ALA A 182 11.51 2.04 8.66
CA ALA A 182 11.35 3.48 8.92
C ALA A 182 10.13 3.75 9.82
N SER A 183 10.06 4.96 10.38
CA SER A 183 8.86 5.38 11.12
C SER A 183 7.67 5.55 10.17
N GLY A 184 6.54 4.93 10.50
CA GLY A 184 5.28 5.15 9.79
C GLY A 184 4.58 6.47 10.14
N GLN A 185 5.04 7.20 11.17
CA GLN A 185 4.42 8.46 11.62
C GLN A 185 5.21 9.70 11.23
N ASN A 186 6.54 9.59 11.06
CA ASN A 186 7.41 10.70 10.65
C ASN A 186 7.98 10.46 9.24
N TRP A 187 7.34 11.05 8.23
CA TRP A 187 7.67 10.87 6.81
C TRP A 187 9.06 11.33 6.33
N PRO A 188 9.72 12.38 6.87
CA PRO A 188 10.91 12.95 6.22
C PRO A 188 12.08 11.99 6.11
N ASP A 189 12.27 11.16 7.13
CA ASP A 189 13.34 10.14 7.13
C ASP A 189 13.00 8.99 6.17
N ALA A 190 11.71 8.68 5.97
CA ALA A 190 11.26 7.59 5.11
C ALA A 190 11.27 7.93 3.61
N LEU A 191 11.26 9.21 3.22
CA LEU A 191 11.19 9.62 1.80
C LEU A 191 12.36 9.08 0.95
N GLY A 192 13.56 9.00 1.51
CA GLY A 192 14.71 8.40 0.84
C GLY A 192 14.78 6.87 0.99
N ALA A 193 14.02 6.29 1.93
CA ALA A 193 14.14 4.88 2.29
C ALA A 193 13.69 3.94 1.18
N ALA A 194 12.75 4.35 0.33
CA ALA A 194 12.33 3.56 -0.83
C ALA A 194 13.48 3.33 -1.84
N ALA A 195 14.33 4.34 -2.05
CA ALA A 195 15.49 4.21 -2.93
C ALA A 195 16.49 3.19 -2.36
N LEU A 196 16.74 3.25 -1.05
CA LEU A 196 17.60 2.26 -0.37
C LEU A 196 16.98 0.86 -0.42
N ALA A 197 15.67 0.73 -0.20
CA ALA A 197 14.94 -0.54 -0.28
C ALA A 197 15.09 -1.19 -1.67
N GLY A 198 14.94 -0.40 -2.74
CA GLY A 198 15.22 -0.84 -4.10
C GLY A 198 16.66 -1.31 -4.30
N ALA A 199 17.63 -0.52 -3.83
CA ALA A 199 19.07 -0.84 -3.95
C ALA A 199 19.45 -2.14 -3.23
N VAL A 200 18.90 -2.40 -2.05
CA VAL A 200 19.19 -3.60 -1.26
C VAL A 200 18.27 -4.79 -1.59
N LYS A 201 17.36 -4.62 -2.56
CA LYS A 201 16.34 -5.61 -2.96
C LYS A 201 15.53 -6.10 -1.77
N GLY A 202 15.06 -5.18 -0.94
CA GLY A 202 14.29 -5.46 0.27
C GLY A 202 13.01 -4.63 0.37
N PRO A 203 12.06 -5.00 1.26
CA PRO A 203 10.89 -4.19 1.50
C PRO A 203 11.20 -2.98 2.37
N LEU A 204 10.38 -1.93 2.22
CA LEU A 204 10.28 -0.85 3.19
C LEU A 204 9.16 -1.17 4.18
N LEU A 205 9.52 -1.61 5.38
CA LEU A 205 8.60 -1.82 6.48
C LEU A 205 8.42 -0.53 7.28
N LEU A 206 7.24 -0.37 7.88
CA LEU A 206 6.92 0.77 8.73
C LEU A 206 6.70 0.31 10.17
N THR A 207 7.13 1.12 11.12
CA THR A 207 6.93 0.88 12.55
C THR A 207 6.44 2.12 13.30
N THR A 208 5.89 1.89 14.49
CA THR A 208 5.53 2.94 15.45
C THR A 208 6.77 3.66 15.97
N PRO A 209 6.73 4.99 16.20
CA PRO A 209 7.86 5.70 16.79
C PRO A 209 8.34 5.06 18.09
N GLY A 210 9.65 4.92 18.23
CA GLY A 210 10.29 4.41 19.45
C GLY A 210 10.06 2.91 19.73
N SER A 211 9.28 2.18 18.93
CA SER A 211 8.90 0.78 19.17
C SER A 211 8.91 -0.04 17.87
N LEU A 212 8.84 -1.37 17.99
CA LEU A 212 8.66 -2.28 16.86
C LEU A 212 7.19 -2.71 16.81
N SER A 213 6.48 -2.38 15.74
CA SER A 213 5.10 -2.86 15.54
C SER A 213 5.07 -4.38 15.36
N LEU A 214 3.95 -5.00 15.74
CA LEU A 214 3.77 -6.45 15.58
C LEU A 214 3.88 -6.84 14.12
N GLU A 215 3.32 -6.04 13.21
CA GLU A 215 3.37 -6.32 11.78
C GLU A 215 4.78 -6.25 11.20
N ALA A 216 5.61 -5.30 11.65
CA ALA A 216 7.01 -5.23 11.23
C ALA A 216 7.84 -6.37 11.83
N ARG A 217 7.59 -6.71 13.09
CA ARG A 217 8.23 -7.84 13.78
C ARG A 217 7.99 -9.16 13.04
N ASP A 218 6.73 -9.46 12.76
CA ASP A 218 6.33 -10.73 12.14
C ASP A 218 6.86 -10.82 10.70
N GLU A 219 6.92 -9.70 9.98
CA GLU A 219 7.56 -9.66 8.67
C GLU A 219 9.07 -9.86 8.73
N ILE A 220 9.79 -9.28 9.70
CA ILE A 220 11.24 -9.54 9.86
C ILE A 220 11.50 -11.03 10.06
N VAL A 221 10.73 -11.69 10.92
CA VAL A 221 10.85 -13.14 11.17
C VAL A 221 10.54 -13.94 9.90
N ARG A 222 9.49 -13.57 9.17
CA ARG A 222 9.11 -14.24 7.91
C ARG A 222 10.15 -14.07 6.83
N LEU A 223 10.70 -12.87 6.70
CA LEU A 223 11.62 -12.49 5.62
C LEU A 223 13.02 -13.06 5.80
N LYS A 224 13.42 -13.32 7.05
CA LYS A 224 14.76 -13.79 7.43
C LYS A 224 15.88 -12.96 6.80
N PRO A 225 15.88 -11.62 6.97
CA PRO A 225 16.86 -10.78 6.33
C PRO A 225 18.24 -10.97 6.96
N THR A 226 19.26 -11.05 6.12
CA THR A 226 20.68 -11.05 6.53
C THR A 226 21.22 -9.64 6.78
N ARG A 227 20.44 -8.61 6.45
CA ARG A 227 20.81 -7.20 6.64
C ARG A 227 19.58 -6.37 6.99
N VAL A 228 19.68 -5.50 7.98
CA VAL A 228 18.58 -4.60 8.34
C VAL A 228 19.07 -3.16 8.42
N PHE A 229 18.38 -2.26 7.73
CA PHE A 229 18.65 -0.83 7.74
C PHE A 229 17.52 -0.09 8.45
N VAL A 230 17.82 0.60 9.54
CA VAL A 230 16.86 1.44 10.26
C VAL A 230 17.06 2.89 9.85
N VAL A 231 16.13 3.45 9.08
CA VAL A 231 16.20 4.83 8.61
C VAL A 231 15.50 5.75 9.61
N GLY A 232 16.27 6.67 10.18
CA GLY A 232 15.83 7.62 11.20
C GLY A 232 16.50 7.41 12.56
N GLY A 233 16.47 8.49 13.36
CA GLY A 233 17.08 8.52 14.69
C GLY A 233 16.36 7.65 15.73
N THR A 234 16.74 7.77 17.00
CA THR A 234 16.13 7.01 18.11
C THR A 234 14.65 7.31 18.31
N ALA A 235 14.18 8.49 17.88
CA ALA A 235 12.76 8.83 17.83
C ALA A 235 11.97 7.99 16.80
N ALA A 236 12.61 7.60 15.70
CA ALA A 236 11.99 6.71 14.71
C ALA A 236 11.93 5.27 15.24
N LEU A 237 13.02 4.77 15.81
CA LEU A 237 13.12 3.46 16.45
C LEU A 237 14.10 3.55 17.62
N SER A 238 13.65 3.24 18.84
CA SER A 238 14.50 3.32 20.04
C SER A 238 15.64 2.30 19.99
N SER A 239 16.65 2.47 20.84
CA SER A 239 17.74 1.49 20.96
C SER A 239 17.24 0.13 21.45
N ALA A 240 16.25 0.11 22.35
CA ALA A 240 15.62 -1.12 22.81
C ALA A 240 14.88 -1.85 21.67
N ALA A 241 14.10 -1.12 20.88
CA ALA A 241 13.43 -1.70 19.73
C ALA A 241 14.42 -2.15 18.63
N LEU A 242 15.55 -1.46 18.47
CA LEU A 242 16.62 -1.90 17.58
C LEU A 242 17.25 -3.22 18.04
N ALA A 243 17.48 -3.39 19.35
CA ALA A 243 17.96 -4.66 19.90
C ALA A 243 16.96 -5.81 19.68
N THR A 244 15.65 -5.52 19.73
CA THR A 244 14.62 -6.50 19.36
C THR A 244 14.68 -6.87 17.87
N VAL A 245 14.93 -5.90 16.97
CA VAL A 245 15.10 -6.18 15.54
C VAL A 245 16.32 -7.07 15.31
N ASP A 246 17.42 -6.78 16.00
CA ASP A 246 18.67 -7.55 15.93
C ASP A 246 18.44 -9.02 16.31
N SER A 247 17.76 -9.28 17.43
CA SER A 247 17.49 -10.64 17.91
C SER A 247 16.49 -11.45 17.07
N LEU A 248 15.72 -10.79 16.20
CA LEU A 248 14.71 -11.44 15.34
C LEU A 248 15.18 -11.68 13.92
N SER A 249 16.25 -11.01 13.49
CA SER A 249 16.80 -11.11 12.14
C SER A 249 17.90 -12.16 12.06
N GLU A 250 18.25 -12.58 10.84
CA GLU A 250 19.46 -13.39 10.58
C GLU A 250 20.65 -12.48 10.22
N ALA A 251 20.57 -11.19 10.57
CA ALA A 251 21.59 -10.21 10.23
C ALA A 251 22.75 -10.23 11.22
N ASP A 252 23.97 -10.09 10.71
CA ASP A 252 25.17 -9.94 11.55
C ASP A 252 25.13 -8.63 12.37
N ALA A 253 24.48 -7.60 11.82
CA ALA A 253 24.23 -6.34 12.51
C ALA A 253 23.07 -5.54 11.88
N VAL A 254 22.29 -4.87 12.74
CA VAL A 254 21.33 -3.82 12.33
C VAL A 254 22.03 -2.47 12.15
N THR A 255 21.95 -1.90 10.95
CA THR A 255 22.57 -0.60 10.62
C THR A 255 21.58 0.55 10.76
N ARG A 256 21.85 1.51 11.65
CA ARG A 256 21.07 2.76 11.73
C ARG A 256 21.59 3.79 10.73
N VAL A 257 20.68 4.31 9.90
CA VAL A 257 20.94 5.35 8.91
C VAL A 257 20.18 6.61 9.33
N SER A 258 20.85 7.54 9.99
CA SER A 258 20.24 8.76 10.52
C SER A 258 21.18 9.95 10.51
N GLY A 259 20.64 11.15 10.36
CA GLY A 259 21.35 12.42 10.56
C GLY A 259 20.72 13.27 11.67
N ALA A 260 21.29 14.45 11.89
CA ALA A 260 20.79 15.42 12.88
C ALA A 260 19.41 16.00 12.51
N ASP A 261 19.07 15.99 11.22
CA ASP A 261 17.78 16.38 10.69
C ASP A 261 17.46 15.57 9.41
N ARG A 262 16.28 15.80 8.84
CA ARG A 262 15.81 15.13 7.61
C ARG A 262 16.75 15.28 6.41
N PHE A 263 17.47 16.40 6.30
CA PHE A 263 18.39 16.65 5.19
C PHE A 263 19.67 15.82 5.36
N ALA A 264 20.16 15.74 6.60
CA ALA A 264 21.28 14.89 6.97
C ALA A 264 20.91 13.39 6.89
N THR A 265 19.70 12.98 7.27
CA THR A 265 19.22 11.60 7.08
C THR A 265 19.18 11.25 5.59
N ALA A 266 18.58 12.10 4.74
CA ALA A 266 18.57 11.87 3.28
C ALA A 266 19.99 11.74 2.69
N ALA A 267 20.93 12.58 3.14
CA ALA A 267 22.33 12.48 2.75
C ALA A 267 22.98 11.15 3.19
N LYS A 268 22.67 10.65 4.39
CA LYS A 268 23.18 9.36 4.89
C LYS A 268 22.55 8.16 4.19
N VAL A 269 21.27 8.24 3.83
CA VAL A 269 20.60 7.25 2.98
C VAL A 269 21.28 7.20 1.62
N ALA A 270 21.60 8.34 1.03
CA ALA A 270 22.31 8.42 -0.24
C ALA A 270 23.74 7.85 -0.17
N ASP A 271 24.47 8.10 0.91
CA ASP A 271 25.78 7.47 1.16
C ASP A 271 25.67 5.94 1.27
N THR A 272 24.67 5.46 2.01
CA THR A 272 24.42 4.02 2.20
C THR A 272 24.07 3.36 0.88
N LEU A 273 23.15 3.96 0.11
CA LEU A 273 22.78 3.49 -1.22
C LEU A 273 24.01 3.41 -2.16
N LYS A 274 24.88 4.43 -2.16
CA LYS A 274 26.11 4.39 -2.96
C LYS A 274 27.04 3.26 -2.51
N ALA A 275 27.15 3.00 -1.20
CA ALA A 275 27.97 1.91 -0.68
C ALA A 275 27.43 0.54 -1.14
N GLU A 276 26.11 0.37 -1.11
CA GLU A 276 25.41 -0.85 -1.55
C GLU A 276 25.54 -1.11 -3.06
N LEU A 277 25.53 -0.05 -3.87
CA LEU A 277 25.61 -0.14 -5.34
C LEU A 277 27.03 0.05 -5.89
N GLY A 278 28.00 0.40 -5.05
CA GLY A 278 29.37 0.81 -5.43
C GLY A 278 29.47 2.20 -6.08
N SER A 279 28.42 2.70 -6.72
CA SER A 279 28.35 4.04 -7.32
C SER A 279 26.92 4.56 -7.37
N VAL A 280 26.74 5.86 -7.66
CA VAL A 280 25.41 6.42 -7.96
C VAL A 280 25.17 6.34 -9.47
N PRO A 281 24.19 5.56 -9.96
CA PRO A 281 23.90 5.39 -11.38
C PRO A 281 23.73 6.72 -12.13
N GLY A 282 24.58 6.93 -13.14
CA GLY A 282 24.58 8.14 -13.96
C GLY A 282 25.03 9.41 -13.24
N ALA A 283 25.60 9.30 -12.02
CA ALA A 283 25.93 10.46 -11.19
C ALA A 283 24.73 11.41 -11.01
N THR A 284 23.51 10.87 -10.97
CA THR A 284 22.27 11.63 -10.90
C THR A 284 21.60 11.47 -9.54
N ALA A 285 21.10 12.56 -8.97
CA ALA A 285 20.25 12.53 -7.78
C ALA A 285 18.88 13.17 -8.06
N TYR A 286 17.84 12.60 -7.46
CA TYR A 286 16.56 13.28 -7.36
C TYR A 286 16.63 14.31 -6.23
N VAL A 287 16.05 15.49 -6.43
CA VAL A 287 16.03 16.56 -5.43
C VAL A 287 14.60 17.01 -5.21
N SER A 288 14.14 17.04 -3.96
CA SER A 288 12.81 17.52 -3.61
C SER A 288 12.86 18.44 -2.40
N SER A 289 11.79 19.19 -2.15
CA SER A 289 11.62 19.86 -0.86
C SER A 289 11.60 18.83 0.27
N GLY A 290 12.32 19.12 1.35
CA GLY A 290 12.20 18.41 2.63
C GLY A 290 11.20 19.06 3.58
N GLU A 291 10.58 20.17 3.18
CA GLU A 291 9.61 20.91 3.98
C GLU A 291 8.17 20.43 3.72
N ASN A 292 7.96 19.65 2.66
CA ASN A 292 6.73 18.94 2.34
C ASN A 292 7.06 17.57 1.71
N TYR A 293 6.10 16.63 1.70
CA TYR A 293 6.33 15.23 1.30
C TYR A 293 5.89 14.81 -0.11
N PRO A 294 4.82 15.35 -0.74
CA PRO A 294 4.22 14.69 -1.90
C PRO A 294 5.13 14.55 -3.12
N ASP A 295 5.99 15.54 -3.36
CA ASP A 295 6.88 15.54 -4.53
C ASP A 295 7.99 14.48 -4.42
N ALA A 296 8.56 14.33 -3.22
CA ALA A 296 9.53 13.27 -2.94
C ALA A 296 8.87 11.88 -2.96
N LEU A 297 7.65 11.79 -2.43
CA LEU A 297 6.86 10.56 -2.40
C LEU A 297 6.52 10.05 -3.81
N ALA A 298 6.15 10.95 -4.72
CA ALA A 298 5.97 10.66 -6.14
C ALA A 298 7.24 10.10 -6.79
N GLY A 299 8.41 10.54 -6.34
CA GLY A 299 9.71 10.06 -6.81
C GLY A 299 10.12 8.68 -6.29
N ALA A 300 9.40 8.09 -5.35
CA ALA A 300 9.85 6.89 -4.62
C ALA A 300 10.07 5.67 -5.54
N ALA A 301 9.11 5.38 -6.43
CA ALA A 301 9.23 4.28 -7.38
C ALA A 301 10.34 4.49 -8.41
N LEU A 302 10.46 5.73 -8.91
CA LEU A 302 11.50 6.11 -9.85
C LEU A 302 12.91 5.99 -9.23
N ALA A 303 13.06 6.42 -7.97
CA ALA A 303 14.31 6.32 -7.21
C ALA A 303 14.69 4.87 -6.90
N ALA A 304 13.70 4.05 -6.50
CA ALA A 304 13.91 2.62 -6.27
C ALA A 304 14.30 1.87 -7.55
N ALA A 305 13.63 2.13 -8.68
CA ALA A 305 13.90 1.48 -9.97
C ALA A 305 15.27 1.87 -10.56
N SER A 306 15.66 3.14 -10.45
CA SER A 306 16.92 3.64 -11.00
C SER A 306 18.13 3.48 -10.08
N GLY A 307 17.91 3.10 -8.81
CA GLY A 307 18.97 3.07 -7.80
C GLY A 307 19.59 4.45 -7.56
N ARG A 308 18.83 5.54 -7.70
CA ARG A 308 19.31 6.91 -7.52
C ARG A 308 18.76 7.51 -6.22
N PRO A 309 19.57 8.24 -5.45
CA PRO A 309 19.13 8.78 -4.17
C PRO A 309 18.16 9.95 -4.34
N ILE A 310 17.28 10.13 -3.35
CA ILE A 310 16.49 11.36 -3.16
C ILE A 310 17.19 12.20 -2.10
N LEU A 311 17.66 13.38 -2.49
CA LEU A 311 18.20 14.41 -1.60
C LEU A 311 17.14 15.48 -1.34
N LEU A 312 17.18 16.07 -0.14
CA LEU A 312 16.19 17.05 0.29
C LEU A 312 16.80 18.46 0.32
N VAL A 313 16.01 19.47 -0.05
CA VAL A 313 16.37 20.89 0.06
C VAL A 313 15.27 21.67 0.78
N ARG A 314 15.58 22.90 1.22
CA ARG A 314 14.55 23.85 1.62
C ARG A 314 14.07 24.60 0.39
N ARG A 315 12.90 25.24 0.46
CA ARG A 315 12.37 26.06 -0.64
C ARG A 315 13.39 27.07 -1.16
N SER A 316 14.08 27.75 -0.25
CA SER A 316 14.98 28.88 -0.57
C SER A 316 16.44 28.64 -0.20
N ALA A 317 16.84 27.43 0.19
CA ALA A 317 18.22 27.12 0.51
C ALA A 317 18.58 25.65 0.25
N VAL A 318 19.81 25.39 -0.21
CA VAL A 318 20.42 24.06 -0.20
C VAL A 318 21.12 23.86 1.15
N PRO A 319 20.62 22.96 2.03
CA PRO A 319 21.27 22.69 3.32
C PRO A 319 22.70 22.19 3.16
N ALA A 320 23.54 22.46 4.16
CA ALA A 320 24.95 22.05 4.14
C ALA A 320 25.14 20.54 3.95
N ALA A 321 24.28 19.73 4.58
CA ALA A 321 24.28 18.27 4.42
C ALA A 321 24.03 17.86 2.96
N THR A 322 23.06 18.48 2.29
CA THR A 322 22.73 18.23 0.89
C THR A 322 23.85 18.66 -0.05
N ARG A 323 24.43 19.85 0.15
CA ARG A 323 25.57 20.33 -0.65
C ARG A 323 26.78 19.41 -0.52
N SER A 324 27.07 18.96 0.70
CA SER A 324 28.15 18.03 0.98
C SER A 324 27.89 16.67 0.33
N ALA A 325 26.65 16.18 0.37
CA ALA A 325 26.25 14.94 -0.28
C ALA A 325 26.42 15.01 -1.81
N LEU A 326 25.94 16.08 -2.47
CA LEU A 326 26.11 16.28 -3.91
C LEU A 326 27.59 16.16 -4.32
N THR A 327 28.48 16.81 -3.57
CA THR A 327 29.93 16.78 -3.84
C THR A 327 30.53 15.40 -3.56
N ARG A 328 30.30 14.84 -2.36
CA ARG A 328 30.88 13.56 -1.91
C ARG A 328 30.41 12.36 -2.75
N LEU A 329 29.16 12.38 -3.19
CA LEU A 329 28.59 11.34 -4.05
C LEU A 329 29.04 11.50 -5.51
N GLY A 330 29.57 12.67 -5.88
CA GLY A 330 30.00 12.97 -7.25
C GLY A 330 28.84 13.25 -8.20
N ILE A 331 27.74 13.83 -7.69
CA ILE A 331 26.54 14.11 -8.48
C ILE A 331 26.83 15.22 -9.49
N ARG A 332 26.49 14.97 -10.75
CA ARG A 332 26.67 15.89 -11.89
C ARG A 332 25.34 16.38 -12.45
N ASP A 333 24.29 15.59 -12.30
CA ASP A 333 22.95 15.89 -12.80
C ASP A 333 21.93 15.79 -11.67
N THR A 334 20.94 16.67 -11.67
CA THR A 334 19.85 16.62 -10.70
C THR A 334 18.51 16.68 -11.39
N VAL A 335 17.57 15.89 -10.89
CA VAL A 335 16.17 15.95 -11.31
C VAL A 335 15.36 16.48 -10.13
N VAL A 336 14.92 17.73 -10.26
CA VAL A 336 14.15 18.44 -9.24
C VAL A 336 12.68 18.06 -9.35
N LEU A 337 12.19 17.34 -8.35
CA LEU A 337 10.79 16.94 -8.22
C LEU A 337 10.04 18.06 -7.49
N GLY A 338 9.05 18.64 -8.16
CA GLY A 338 8.21 19.71 -7.60
C GLY A 338 8.43 21.09 -8.23
N GLY A 339 7.39 21.92 -8.11
CA GLY A 339 7.34 23.26 -8.69
C GLY A 339 8.19 24.30 -7.94
N THR A 340 8.16 25.54 -8.41
CA THR A 340 8.91 26.67 -7.82
C THR A 340 8.41 27.08 -6.43
N SER A 341 7.18 26.69 -6.07
CA SER A 341 6.65 26.83 -4.72
C SER A 341 7.35 25.91 -3.71
N ALA A 342 7.78 24.71 -4.14
CA ALA A 342 8.48 23.73 -3.32
C ALA A 342 10.01 23.91 -3.36
N VAL A 343 10.57 24.20 -4.55
CA VAL A 343 12.00 24.44 -4.77
C VAL A 343 12.17 25.67 -5.66
N SER A 344 12.54 26.81 -5.05
CA SER A 344 12.67 28.09 -5.75
C SER A 344 13.66 28.04 -6.92
N SER A 345 13.52 28.99 -7.85
CA SER A 345 14.44 29.13 -8.99
C SER A 345 15.89 29.36 -8.56
N GLY A 346 16.12 30.05 -7.43
CA GLY A 346 17.46 30.25 -6.88
C GLY A 346 18.10 28.95 -6.39
N VAL A 347 17.35 28.12 -5.67
CA VAL A 347 17.84 26.78 -5.27
C VAL A 347 18.08 25.92 -6.51
N TYR A 348 17.14 25.90 -7.45
CA TYR A 348 17.27 25.18 -8.71
C TYR A 348 18.56 25.53 -9.45
N GLY A 349 18.83 26.82 -9.68
CA GLY A 349 20.03 27.28 -10.38
C GLY A 349 21.35 27.00 -9.64
N SER A 350 21.30 26.62 -8.36
CA SER A 350 22.48 26.24 -7.57
C SER A 350 22.79 24.73 -7.59
N LEU A 351 21.91 23.92 -8.19
CA LEU A 351 22.10 22.47 -8.28
C LEU A 351 22.89 22.09 -9.54
N PRO A 352 23.61 20.95 -9.53
CA PRO A 352 24.30 20.43 -10.71
C PRO A 352 23.30 20.07 -11.82
N SER A 353 23.51 20.60 -13.04
CA SER A 353 22.73 20.35 -14.27
C SER A 353 21.25 19.99 -14.02
N PRO A 354 20.46 20.92 -13.48
CA PRO A 354 19.13 20.60 -12.99
C PRO A 354 18.11 20.47 -14.12
N GLU A 355 17.26 19.46 -14.05
CA GLU A 355 16.03 19.27 -14.83
C GLU A 355 14.83 19.34 -13.87
N ARG A 356 13.77 20.09 -14.18
CA ARG A 356 12.58 20.17 -13.32
C ARG A 356 11.46 19.28 -13.83
N VAL A 357 10.89 18.47 -12.93
CA VAL A 357 9.71 17.64 -13.16
C VAL A 357 8.63 18.06 -12.16
N ALA A 358 7.59 18.73 -12.64
CA ALA A 358 6.56 19.33 -11.79
C ALA A 358 5.22 19.45 -12.52
N GLY A 359 4.13 19.44 -11.73
CA GLY A 359 2.80 19.81 -12.17
C GLY A 359 2.21 20.95 -11.35
N ALA A 360 0.95 21.31 -11.64
CA ALA A 360 0.24 22.39 -10.95
C ALA A 360 0.01 22.11 -9.46
N ASP A 361 -0.09 20.83 -9.08
CA ASP A 361 -0.28 20.36 -7.71
C ASP A 361 0.48 19.04 -7.47
N ARG A 362 0.26 18.43 -6.30
CA ARG A 362 0.90 17.15 -5.92
C ARG A 362 0.53 15.98 -6.82
N TYR A 363 -0.70 15.95 -7.35
CA TYR A 363 -1.22 14.87 -8.18
C TYR A 363 -0.71 15.02 -9.62
N ALA A 364 -0.70 16.24 -10.14
CA ALA A 364 -0.07 16.57 -11.41
C ALA A 364 1.44 16.35 -11.37
N THR A 365 2.12 16.67 -10.26
CA THR A 365 3.54 16.36 -10.08
C THR A 365 3.77 14.86 -10.07
N ALA A 366 2.95 14.08 -9.36
CA ALA A 366 3.08 12.62 -9.40
C ALA A 366 2.95 12.02 -10.81
N ARG A 367 2.01 12.52 -11.61
CA ARG A 367 1.87 12.14 -13.02
C ARG A 367 3.06 12.57 -13.88
N ALA A 368 3.59 13.78 -13.67
CA ALA A 368 4.78 14.25 -14.38
C ALA A 368 6.01 13.40 -14.04
N VAL A 369 6.16 12.95 -12.79
CA VAL A 369 7.24 12.04 -12.37
C VAL A 369 7.09 10.67 -13.01
N ALA A 370 5.88 10.13 -13.09
CA ALA A 370 5.60 8.90 -13.82
C ALA A 370 5.97 9.04 -15.31
N ASP A 371 5.54 10.11 -15.97
CA ASP A 371 5.83 10.38 -17.38
C ASP A 371 7.34 10.55 -17.64
N HIS A 372 8.05 11.25 -16.75
CA HIS A 372 9.50 11.38 -16.83
C HIS A 372 10.19 10.02 -16.66
N GLY A 373 9.78 9.19 -15.70
CA GLY A 373 10.35 7.85 -15.52
C GLY A 373 10.17 6.97 -16.75
N VAL A 374 9.02 7.06 -17.40
CA VAL A 374 8.71 6.31 -18.64
C VAL A 374 9.49 6.86 -19.83
N SER A 375 9.59 8.18 -20.00
CA SER A 375 10.34 8.79 -21.11
C SER A 375 11.83 8.52 -21.03
N ARG A 376 12.35 8.26 -19.82
CA ARG A 376 13.74 7.84 -19.57
C ARG A 376 13.95 6.33 -19.63
N SER A 377 12.92 5.55 -19.98
CA SER A 377 12.95 4.08 -20.00
C SER A 377 13.35 3.44 -18.67
N VAL A 378 13.09 4.12 -17.55
CA VAL A 378 13.29 3.59 -16.20
C VAL A 378 12.02 2.88 -15.72
N LEU A 379 10.86 3.40 -16.12
CA LEU A 379 9.55 2.86 -15.76
C LEU A 379 8.75 2.53 -17.03
N ALA A 380 7.69 1.75 -16.90
CA ALA A 380 6.70 1.47 -17.92
C ALA A 380 5.29 1.50 -17.32
N TYR A 381 4.30 1.95 -18.10
CA TYR A 381 2.91 2.00 -17.65
C TYR A 381 2.25 0.62 -17.52
N THR A 382 2.93 -0.47 -17.93
CA THR A 382 2.41 -1.84 -17.85
C THR A 382 1.84 -2.17 -16.46
N HIS A 383 2.50 -1.70 -15.40
CA HIS A 383 2.05 -1.85 -14.02
C HIS A 383 1.87 -0.46 -13.38
N LEU A 384 0.63 -0.06 -13.10
CA LEU A 384 0.33 1.25 -12.51
C LEU A 384 0.06 1.15 -10.99
N GLY A 385 0.87 1.80 -10.18
CA GLY A 385 0.65 1.92 -8.74
C GLY A 385 -0.20 3.15 -8.39
N ILE A 386 -1.16 2.99 -7.48
CA ILE A 386 -2.09 4.05 -7.08
C ILE A 386 -2.11 4.15 -5.55
N SER A 387 -1.90 5.35 -5.02
CA SER A 387 -2.09 5.66 -3.60
C SER A 387 -2.75 7.02 -3.45
N THR A 388 -3.41 7.24 -2.32
CA THR A 388 -3.91 8.59 -1.97
C THR A 388 -2.78 9.60 -1.85
N GLY A 389 -3.01 10.83 -2.30
CA GLY A 389 -2.08 11.95 -2.07
C GLY A 389 -2.46 12.84 -0.87
N SER A 390 -3.54 12.51 -0.15
CA SER A 390 -3.96 13.21 1.08
C SER A 390 -3.15 12.77 2.32
N ASN A 391 -2.51 11.61 2.24
CA ASN A 391 -1.65 11.01 3.27
C ASN A 391 -0.45 10.33 2.60
N PHE A 392 0.51 9.82 3.38
CA PHE A 392 1.80 9.32 2.88
C PHE A 392 2.18 7.85 3.15
N PRO A 393 1.73 7.17 4.24
CA PRO A 393 2.34 5.90 4.65
C PRO A 393 2.21 4.76 3.63
N ASP A 394 1.05 4.62 3.00
CA ASP A 394 0.81 3.53 2.04
C ASP A 394 1.71 3.69 0.80
N ALA A 395 1.84 4.92 0.31
CA ALA A 395 2.73 5.27 -0.80
C ALA A 395 4.23 5.08 -0.46
N LEU A 396 4.65 5.25 0.80
CA LEU A 396 6.04 5.00 1.20
C LEU A 396 6.41 3.54 0.95
N ALA A 397 5.61 2.61 1.47
CA ALA A 397 5.83 1.17 1.27
C ALA A 397 5.68 0.78 -0.22
N ALA A 398 4.73 1.42 -0.93
CA ALA A 398 4.47 1.17 -2.34
C ALA A 398 5.64 1.52 -3.27
N GLY A 399 6.43 2.54 -2.94
CA GLY A 399 7.50 3.03 -3.81
C GLY A 399 8.51 1.95 -4.20
N ALA A 400 9.03 1.21 -3.22
CA ALA A 400 9.96 0.12 -3.47
C ALA A 400 9.33 -1.03 -4.27
N TYR A 401 8.08 -1.38 -3.96
CA TYR A 401 7.33 -2.41 -4.70
C TYR A 401 7.12 -2.02 -6.17
N MET A 402 6.67 -0.81 -6.44
CA MET A 402 6.43 -0.34 -7.80
C MET A 402 7.74 -0.18 -8.57
N GLY A 403 8.80 0.31 -7.93
CA GLY A 403 10.13 0.38 -8.52
C GLY A 403 10.67 -0.99 -8.93
N ALA A 404 10.48 -2.02 -8.10
CA ALA A 404 10.87 -3.39 -8.42
C ALA A 404 10.06 -4.00 -9.58
N ARG A 405 8.80 -3.58 -9.76
CA ARG A 405 7.97 -3.94 -10.92
C ARG A 405 8.25 -3.09 -12.16
N GLY A 406 9.14 -2.10 -12.09
CA GLY A 406 9.38 -1.14 -13.16
C GLY A 406 8.16 -0.27 -13.47
N GLY A 407 7.21 -0.13 -12.54
CA GLY A 407 5.97 0.62 -12.72
C GLY A 407 5.99 1.95 -11.97
N PRO A 408 5.29 3.00 -12.46
CA PRO A 408 5.14 4.24 -11.70
C PRO A 408 4.17 4.09 -10.52
N LEU A 409 4.41 4.88 -9.47
CA LEU A 409 3.46 5.12 -8.39
C LEU A 409 2.87 6.52 -8.56
N VAL A 410 1.56 6.63 -8.74
CA VAL A 410 0.85 7.90 -8.89
C VAL A 410 0.00 8.18 -7.67
N LEU A 411 0.05 9.43 -7.21
CA LEU A 411 -0.82 9.93 -6.14
C LEU A 411 -2.13 10.42 -6.75
N VAL A 412 -3.25 9.98 -6.19
CA VAL A 412 -4.59 10.37 -6.66
C VAL A 412 -5.35 11.23 -5.63
N PRO A 413 -6.16 12.19 -6.10
CA PRO A 413 -7.13 12.93 -5.28
C PRO A 413 -8.31 12.02 -4.87
N SER A 414 -9.32 12.58 -4.20
CA SER A 414 -10.51 11.84 -3.76
C SER A 414 -11.53 11.51 -4.86
N SER A 415 -11.37 12.08 -6.06
CA SER A 415 -12.26 11.90 -7.22
C SER A 415 -11.49 12.11 -8.51
N VAL A 416 -11.88 11.48 -9.62
CA VAL A 416 -11.19 11.69 -10.91
C VAL A 416 -11.62 13.01 -11.55
N ASP A 417 -10.77 14.03 -11.44
CA ASP A 417 -10.97 15.31 -12.14
C ASP A 417 -10.64 15.20 -13.64
N ALA A 418 -11.00 16.24 -14.42
CA ALA A 418 -10.78 16.24 -15.87
C ALA A 418 -9.30 16.07 -16.26
N PRO A 419 -8.32 16.74 -15.61
CA PRO A 419 -6.91 16.50 -15.87
C PRO A 419 -6.47 15.05 -15.60
N LEU A 420 -6.88 14.44 -14.48
CA LEU A 420 -6.54 13.06 -14.17
C LEU A 420 -7.18 12.10 -15.18
N ARG A 421 -8.46 12.31 -15.52
CA ARG A 421 -9.18 11.50 -16.51
C ARG A 421 -8.48 11.54 -17.87
N ALA A 422 -8.12 12.74 -18.36
CA ALA A 422 -7.43 12.87 -19.64
C ALA A 422 -6.08 12.13 -19.65
N TRP A 423 -5.34 12.16 -18.54
CA TRP A 423 -4.09 11.42 -18.40
C TRP A 423 -4.33 9.91 -18.36
N LEU A 424 -5.32 9.42 -17.60
CA LEU A 424 -5.68 8.01 -17.54
C LEU A 424 -6.09 7.49 -18.92
N ASN A 425 -6.97 8.20 -19.63
CA ASN A 425 -7.38 7.83 -20.99
C ASN A 425 -6.16 7.71 -21.92
N ALA A 426 -5.21 8.66 -21.82
CA ALA A 426 -4.01 8.66 -22.67
C ALA A 426 -3.03 7.52 -22.33
N LYS A 427 -2.93 7.11 -21.06
CA LYS A 427 -2.03 6.01 -20.64
C LYS A 427 -2.68 4.64 -20.69
N GLY A 428 -4.01 4.59 -20.64
CA GLY A 428 -4.85 3.40 -20.62
C GLY A 428 -4.35 2.27 -21.51
N PRO A 429 -4.12 2.50 -22.81
CA PRO A 429 -3.66 1.45 -23.74
C PRO A 429 -2.35 0.76 -23.34
N SER A 430 -1.52 1.39 -22.50
CA SER A 430 -0.24 0.84 -22.01
C SER A 430 -0.34 0.16 -20.64
N VAL A 431 -1.48 0.28 -19.95
CA VAL A 431 -1.69 -0.28 -18.60
C VAL A 431 -2.31 -1.66 -18.69
N ALA A 432 -1.59 -2.69 -18.23
CA ALA A 432 -2.07 -4.06 -18.16
C ALA A 432 -2.79 -4.34 -16.82
N ASP A 433 -2.19 -3.90 -15.72
CA ASP A 433 -2.77 -3.97 -14.38
C ASP A 433 -2.46 -2.74 -13.54
N GLN A 434 -3.29 -2.55 -12.52
CA GLN A 434 -3.06 -1.58 -11.46
C GLN A 434 -2.92 -2.25 -10.10
N THR A 435 -2.14 -1.63 -9.22
CA THR A 435 -2.07 -1.97 -7.80
C THR A 435 -2.46 -0.77 -6.95
N VAL A 436 -3.50 -0.93 -6.14
CA VAL A 436 -3.94 0.07 -5.18
C VAL A 436 -3.29 -0.19 -3.82
N PHE A 437 -2.71 0.84 -3.22
CA PHE A 437 -2.09 0.79 -1.92
C PHE A 437 -2.94 1.52 -0.89
N GLY A 438 -3.25 0.82 0.20
CA GLY A 438 -4.05 1.34 1.29
C GLY A 438 -5.53 0.96 1.23
N GLY A 439 -6.20 1.20 2.36
CA GLY A 439 -7.60 0.85 2.59
C GLY A 439 -8.61 1.64 1.74
N PRO A 440 -9.91 1.28 1.77
CA PRO A 440 -10.97 2.09 1.18
C PRO A 440 -11.09 3.49 1.80
N GLY A 441 -10.58 3.70 3.02
CA GLY A 441 -10.45 5.03 3.61
C GLY A 441 -9.35 5.90 2.98
N ALA A 442 -8.36 5.28 2.31
CA ALA A 442 -7.31 5.99 1.58
C ALA A 442 -7.70 6.18 0.11
N VAL A 443 -8.05 5.08 -0.56
CA VAL A 443 -8.53 5.06 -1.94
C VAL A 443 -9.87 4.33 -1.95
N PRO A 444 -11.02 5.04 -1.97
CA PRO A 444 -12.34 4.42 -2.00
C PRO A 444 -12.51 3.48 -3.18
N TYR A 445 -13.32 2.42 -3.02
CA TYR A 445 -13.61 1.50 -4.13
C TYR A 445 -14.26 2.19 -5.33
N ALA A 446 -15.12 3.18 -5.08
CA ALA A 446 -15.71 3.97 -6.16
C ALA A 446 -14.64 4.72 -6.97
N LEU A 447 -13.62 5.27 -6.31
CA LEU A 447 -12.50 5.93 -6.96
C LEU A 447 -11.62 4.93 -7.72
N GLU A 448 -11.31 3.77 -7.12
CA GLU A 448 -10.60 2.68 -7.80
C GLU A 448 -11.30 2.30 -9.11
N ASN A 449 -12.63 2.11 -9.06
CA ASN A 449 -13.44 1.75 -10.21
C ASN A 449 -13.49 2.88 -11.25
N GLU A 450 -13.64 4.13 -10.82
CA GLU A 450 -13.63 5.29 -11.74
C GLU A 450 -12.29 5.41 -12.49
N ILE A 451 -11.17 5.15 -11.81
CA ILE A 451 -9.85 5.13 -12.43
C ILE A 451 -9.76 3.99 -13.47
N ARG A 452 -10.23 2.79 -13.12
CA ARG A 452 -10.22 1.64 -14.05
C ARG A 452 -11.05 1.90 -15.30
N SER A 453 -12.23 2.50 -15.14
CA SER A 453 -13.04 2.94 -16.29
C SER A 453 -12.29 3.95 -17.16
N ALA A 454 -11.64 4.95 -16.55
CA ALA A 454 -10.88 5.95 -17.31
C ALA A 454 -9.64 5.37 -18.02
N LEU A 455 -9.14 4.21 -17.61
CA LEU A 455 -8.07 3.51 -18.34
C LEU A 455 -8.59 2.79 -19.60
N ARG A 456 -9.92 2.68 -19.79
CA ARG A 456 -10.59 2.08 -20.95
C ARG A 456 -11.84 2.89 -21.32
N PRO A 457 -11.66 4.16 -21.74
CA PRO A 457 -12.76 5.10 -21.95
C PRO A 457 -13.72 4.72 -23.08
#